data_AF-A0A3D1A5D2-F1
#
_entry.id   AF-A0A3D1A5D2-F1
#
_cell.length_a   1.000
_cell.length_b   1.000
_cell.length_c   1.000
_cell.angle_alpha   90.00
_cell.angle_beta   90.00
_cell.angle_gamma   90.00
#
_symmetry.space_group_name_H-M   'P 1'
#
loop_
_entity.id
_entity.type
_entity.pdbx_description
1 polymer ?
#
loop_
_entity_poly.entity_id
_entity_poly.type
_entity_poly.pdbx_seq_one_letter_code
_entity_poly.pdbx_strand_id
1 'polypeptide(L)'
;MRALLVLCLALLAAPAAAGTVLFIGDSHSVGPFGWKVDELLRGAGHKTATYASCGSIAQWWVTAKPTPCGYFFRDLAGETQKGQKGPTPVFAELLAKVKPQTVIVELGANYAGNPSDEFAIKDMSELAGRIKAAGAACFWVTKPDSRKNHDDIPRILELTYKAVADKCEVFDSTKVTKYPETGGDGIHYWSPQGTPIANAWAQHVYDWLAPALKKKPAR
;
A
#
# COMPACT_ATOMS: atom_id res chain seq x y z
N MET A 1 -18.72 3.41 -63.58
CA MET A 1 -17.74 3.26 -62.49
C MET A 1 -18.33 3.86 -61.21
N ARG A 2 -18.68 3.03 -60.22
CA ARG A 2 -19.15 3.50 -58.90
C ARG A 2 -17.95 3.45 -57.94
N ALA A 3 -17.52 4.61 -57.47
CA ALA A 3 -16.50 4.71 -56.43
C ALA A 3 -17.16 4.41 -55.08
N LEU A 4 -16.71 3.33 -54.43
CA LEU A 4 -17.07 3.02 -53.04
C LEU A 4 -16.21 3.89 -52.12
N LEU A 5 -16.83 4.84 -51.42
CA LEU A 5 -16.19 5.56 -50.33
C LEU A 5 -16.15 4.63 -49.11
N VAL A 6 -14.97 4.11 -48.77
CA VAL A 6 -14.76 3.39 -47.51
C VAL A 6 -14.53 4.42 -46.42
N LEU A 7 -15.55 4.65 -45.59
CA LEU A 7 -15.45 5.49 -44.41
C LEU A 7 -14.79 4.68 -43.29
N CYS A 8 -13.48 4.85 -43.09
CA CYS A 8 -12.78 4.31 -41.93
C CYS A 8 -13.22 5.05 -40.66
N LEU A 9 -14.18 4.48 -39.93
CA LEU A 9 -14.44 4.88 -38.53
C LEU A 9 -13.22 4.50 -37.68
N ALA A 10 -12.37 5.46 -37.36
CA ALA A 10 -11.40 5.31 -36.28
C ALA A 10 -12.17 5.30 -34.95
N LEU A 11 -12.37 4.12 -34.37
CA LEU A 11 -12.81 3.96 -32.99
C LEU A 11 -11.73 4.54 -32.08
N LEU A 12 -11.94 5.78 -31.62
CA LEU A 12 -11.21 6.34 -30.49
C LEU A 12 -11.53 5.48 -29.27
N ALA A 13 -10.66 4.54 -28.94
CA ALA A 13 -10.72 3.81 -27.69
C ALA A 13 -10.56 4.84 -26.56
N ALA A 14 -11.67 5.24 -25.94
CA ALA A 14 -11.61 6.04 -24.73
C ALA A 14 -10.75 5.27 -23.71
N PRO A 15 -9.71 5.89 -23.13
CA PRO A 15 -8.89 5.21 -22.14
C PRO A 15 -9.82 4.70 -21.04
N ALA A 16 -9.73 3.41 -20.74
CA ALA A 16 -10.49 2.83 -19.64
C ALA A 16 -10.16 3.66 -18.40
N ALA A 17 -11.17 4.33 -17.83
CA ALA A 17 -10.95 5.22 -16.69
C ALA A 17 -10.29 4.40 -15.57
N ALA A 18 -9.04 4.73 -15.26
CA ALA A 18 -8.27 4.09 -14.23
C ALA A 18 -8.96 4.31 -12.87
N GLY A 19 -9.05 3.25 -12.05
CA GLY A 19 -9.73 3.29 -10.76
C GLY A 19 -9.10 4.26 -9.75
N THR A 20 -9.87 4.59 -8.73
CA THR A 20 -9.48 5.29 -7.51
C THR A 20 -8.84 4.31 -6.52
N VAL A 21 -7.64 4.63 -6.07
CA VAL A 21 -6.82 3.82 -5.17
C VAL A 21 -6.57 4.59 -3.87
N LEU A 22 -6.79 3.93 -2.73
CA LEU A 22 -6.30 4.39 -1.44
C LEU A 22 -5.12 3.49 -1.03
N PHE A 23 -3.94 4.06 -0.86
CA PHE A 23 -2.77 3.38 -0.33
C PHE A 23 -2.50 3.87 1.09
N ILE A 24 -2.50 2.96 2.06
CA ILE A 24 -2.09 3.26 3.44
C ILE A 24 -0.87 2.43 3.84
N GLY A 25 0.00 2.97 4.68
CA GLY A 25 1.08 2.16 5.23
C GLY A 25 1.89 2.75 6.39
N ASP A 26 2.91 2.02 6.83
CA ASP A 26 3.74 2.41 7.97
C ASP A 26 5.00 3.20 7.59
N SER A 27 6.07 3.06 8.36
CA SER A 27 7.35 3.74 8.13
C SER A 27 8.02 3.35 6.82
N HIS A 28 7.80 2.13 6.31
CA HIS A 28 8.33 1.74 5.00
C HIS A 28 7.67 2.56 3.88
N SER A 29 6.38 2.86 4.04
CA SER A 29 5.61 3.71 3.13
C SER A 29 5.85 5.21 3.30
N VAL A 30 6.47 5.66 4.40
CA VAL A 30 6.89 7.08 4.57
C VAL A 30 8.07 7.43 3.67
N GLY A 31 8.83 6.44 3.21
CA GLY A 31 10.06 6.62 2.42
C GLY A 31 10.00 6.10 0.98
N PRO A 32 11.16 5.76 0.37
CA PRO A 32 11.29 5.46 -1.06
C PRO A 32 10.31 4.41 -1.60
N PHE A 33 10.04 3.35 -0.84
CA PHE A 33 9.06 2.33 -1.24
C PHE A 33 7.69 2.95 -1.47
N GLY A 34 7.13 3.63 -0.46
CA GLY A 34 5.79 4.21 -0.58
C GLY A 34 5.72 5.32 -1.61
N TRP A 35 6.79 6.13 -1.73
CA TRP A 35 6.87 7.16 -2.77
C TRP A 35 6.83 6.56 -4.18
N LYS A 36 7.56 5.46 -4.40
CA LYS A 36 7.61 4.82 -5.70
C LYS A 36 6.30 4.10 -6.04
N VAL A 37 5.63 3.46 -5.07
CA VAL A 37 4.28 2.90 -5.29
C VAL A 37 3.29 4.00 -5.69
N ASP A 38 3.26 5.14 -4.99
CA ASP A 38 2.41 6.29 -5.35
C ASP A 38 2.71 6.81 -6.76
N GLU A 39 4.00 6.96 -7.10
CA GLU A 39 4.45 7.39 -8.43
C GLU A 39 3.96 6.44 -9.53
N LEU A 40 4.12 5.13 -9.34
CA LEU A 40 3.71 4.10 -10.32
C LEU A 40 2.20 4.07 -10.51
N LEU A 41 1.42 4.13 -9.43
CA LEU A 41 -0.04 4.16 -9.48
C LEU A 41 -0.54 5.40 -10.24
N ARG A 42 -0.01 6.59 -9.92
CA ARG A 42 -0.37 7.83 -10.60
C ARG A 42 0.11 7.88 -12.04
N GLY A 43 1.32 7.40 -12.31
CA GLY A 43 1.89 7.31 -13.66
C GLY A 43 1.07 6.40 -14.58
N ALA A 44 0.40 5.39 -14.03
CA ALA A 44 -0.56 4.55 -14.73
C ALA A 44 -1.97 5.17 -14.87
N GLY A 45 -2.16 6.41 -14.40
CA GLY A 45 -3.41 7.17 -14.52
C GLY A 45 -4.41 6.97 -13.38
N HIS A 46 -4.09 6.17 -12.35
CA HIS A 46 -5.00 5.96 -11.22
C HIS A 46 -5.20 7.22 -10.38
N LYS A 47 -6.45 7.47 -9.96
CA LYS A 47 -6.75 8.50 -8.96
C LYS A 47 -6.31 8.00 -7.59
N THR A 48 -5.07 8.32 -7.23
CA THR A 48 -4.43 7.72 -6.05
C THR A 48 -4.44 8.70 -4.88
N ALA A 49 -4.75 8.22 -3.69
CA ALA A 49 -4.49 8.91 -2.43
C ALA A 49 -3.60 8.01 -1.57
N THR A 50 -2.49 8.54 -1.09
CA THR A 50 -1.46 7.79 -0.35
C THR A 50 -1.30 8.40 1.03
N TYR A 51 -1.39 7.59 2.07
CA TYR A 51 -1.19 8.03 3.44
C TYR A 51 -0.26 7.06 4.18
N ALA A 52 0.88 7.53 4.64
CA ALA A 52 1.82 6.72 5.41
C ALA A 52 2.11 7.37 6.77
N SER A 53 2.05 6.56 7.82
CA SER A 53 2.24 7.00 9.20
C SER A 53 3.28 6.11 9.89
N CYS A 54 4.46 6.67 10.17
CA CYS A 54 5.59 5.92 10.73
C CYS A 54 5.22 5.28 12.08
N GLY A 55 5.57 4.02 12.26
CA GLY A 55 5.29 3.25 13.47
C GLY A 55 3.84 2.75 13.59
N SER A 56 2.98 3.02 12.61
CA SER A 56 1.56 2.66 12.74
C SER A 56 1.31 1.15 12.64
N ILE A 57 0.28 0.73 13.36
CA ILE A 57 -0.44 -0.54 13.22
C ILE A 57 -1.89 -0.22 12.87
N ALA A 58 -2.70 -1.21 12.49
CA ALA A 58 -4.09 -0.99 12.08
C ALA A 58 -4.92 -0.18 13.09
N GLN A 59 -4.76 -0.43 14.40
CA GLN A 59 -5.44 0.31 15.46
C GLN A 59 -5.22 1.83 15.41
N TRP A 60 -4.05 2.29 14.95
CA TRP A 60 -3.72 3.72 14.91
C TRP A 60 -4.56 4.45 13.88
N TRP A 61 -4.91 3.77 12.80
CA TRP A 61 -5.82 4.25 11.75
C TRP A 61 -7.28 4.32 12.23
N VAL A 62 -7.60 3.80 13.41
CA VAL A 62 -8.92 3.95 14.05
C VAL A 62 -8.88 5.01 15.16
N THR A 63 -7.79 5.05 15.90
CA THR A 63 -7.64 5.89 17.11
C THR A 63 -6.97 7.23 16.86
N ALA A 64 -6.57 7.51 15.61
CA ALA A 64 -5.79 8.68 15.22
C ALA A 64 -4.49 8.86 16.01
N LYS A 65 -3.89 7.74 16.49
CA LYS A 65 -2.69 7.80 17.31
C LYS A 65 -1.57 8.55 16.58
N PRO A 66 -0.94 9.55 17.21
CA PRO A 66 0.11 10.32 16.55
C PRO A 66 1.34 9.50 16.19
N THR A 67 1.90 9.74 15.01
CA THR A 67 3.17 9.14 14.62
C THR A 67 4.34 9.69 15.44
N PRO A 68 5.26 8.84 15.92
CA PRO A 68 6.45 9.28 16.64
C PRO A 68 7.60 9.69 15.71
N CYS A 69 7.56 9.31 14.43
CA CYS A 69 8.72 9.42 13.52
C CYS A 69 8.38 9.93 12.11
N GLY A 70 7.17 10.44 11.93
CA GLY A 70 6.80 11.22 10.76
C GLY A 70 5.80 10.56 9.82
N TYR A 71 5.37 11.33 8.84
CA TYR A 71 4.32 10.93 7.91
C TYR A 71 4.58 11.46 6.51
N PHE A 72 3.96 10.78 5.55
CA PHE A 72 3.86 11.21 4.16
C PHE A 72 2.43 11.01 3.68
N PHE A 73 1.77 12.11 3.35
CA PHE A 73 0.42 12.11 2.80
C PHE A 73 0.45 12.76 1.43
N ARG A 74 -0.28 12.17 0.48
CA ARG A 74 -0.51 12.73 -0.84
C ARG A 74 -1.93 12.44 -1.27
N ASP A 75 -2.76 13.47 -1.37
CA ASP A 75 -4.20 13.28 -1.60
C ASP A 75 -4.55 13.05 -3.08
N LEU A 76 -5.85 12.99 -3.40
CA LEU A 76 -6.33 12.78 -4.77
C LEU A 76 -5.93 13.91 -5.75
N ALA A 77 -5.77 15.15 -5.26
CA ALA A 77 -5.29 16.27 -6.07
C ALA A 77 -3.77 16.22 -6.28
N GLY A 78 -3.07 15.35 -5.53
CA GLY A 78 -1.62 15.22 -5.57
C GLY A 78 -0.91 16.16 -4.60
N GLU A 79 -1.66 16.87 -3.75
CA GLU A 79 -1.12 17.76 -2.73
C GLU A 79 -0.39 16.94 -1.68
N THR A 80 0.86 17.31 -1.41
CA THR A 80 1.74 16.55 -0.52
C THR A 80 1.87 17.24 0.82
N GLN A 81 1.72 16.47 1.90
CA GLN A 81 2.02 16.88 3.26
C GLN A 81 3.01 15.90 3.87
N LYS A 82 4.09 16.43 4.46
CA LYS A 82 5.12 15.66 5.16
C LYS A 82 5.43 16.36 6.48
N GLY A 83 5.70 15.58 7.52
CA GLY A 83 6.05 16.13 8.81
C GLY A 83 6.66 15.08 9.73
N GLN A 84 7.23 15.54 10.86
CA GLN A 84 7.89 14.67 11.84
C GLN A 84 6.93 14.13 12.91
N LYS A 85 5.81 14.83 13.14
CA LYS A 85 4.77 14.45 14.12
C LYS A 85 3.41 14.89 13.59
N GLY A 86 2.39 14.08 13.83
CA GLY A 86 1.01 14.38 13.43
C GLY A 86 0.10 13.18 13.72
N PRO A 87 -1.23 13.36 13.74
CA PRO A 87 -2.16 12.25 13.90
C PRO A 87 -2.07 11.30 12.71
N THR A 88 -2.16 9.99 12.96
CA THR A 88 -2.47 9.02 11.89
C THR A 88 -3.88 9.32 11.37
N PRO A 89 -4.12 9.42 10.06
CA PRO A 89 -5.47 9.69 9.56
C PRO A 89 -6.46 8.60 9.96
N VAL A 90 -7.71 8.98 10.22
CA VAL A 90 -8.77 8.03 10.54
C VAL A 90 -9.25 7.34 9.26
N PHE A 91 -9.13 6.02 9.21
CA PHE A 91 -9.41 5.21 8.03
C PHE A 91 -10.85 5.36 7.52
N ALA A 92 -11.83 5.46 8.43
CA ALA A 92 -13.23 5.65 8.05
C ALA A 92 -13.44 6.98 7.30
N GLU A 93 -12.74 8.04 7.70
CA GLU A 93 -12.78 9.34 7.03
C GLU A 93 -12.09 9.27 5.66
N LEU A 94 -10.96 8.57 5.57
CA LEU A 94 -10.29 8.32 4.29
C LEU A 94 -11.20 7.54 3.32
N LEU A 95 -11.87 6.48 3.78
CA LEU A 95 -12.83 5.74 2.95
C LEU A 95 -13.97 6.64 2.46
N ALA A 96 -14.53 7.47 3.34
CA ALA A 96 -15.63 8.39 2.98
C ALA A 96 -15.18 9.47 1.98
N LYS A 97 -13.97 10.03 2.17
CA LYS A 97 -13.39 11.07 1.31
C LYS A 97 -12.96 10.52 -0.05
N VAL A 98 -12.24 9.39 -0.05
CA VAL A 98 -11.59 8.85 -1.25
C VAL A 98 -12.55 7.99 -2.06
N LYS A 99 -13.46 7.25 -1.42
CA LYS A 99 -14.35 6.25 -2.04
C LYS A 99 -13.57 5.30 -2.97
N PRO A 100 -12.54 4.61 -2.44
CA PRO A 100 -11.64 3.81 -3.26
C PRO A 100 -12.36 2.59 -3.85
N GLN A 101 -12.05 2.21 -5.09
CA GLN A 101 -12.37 0.86 -5.57
C GLN A 101 -11.30 -0.15 -5.14
N THR A 102 -10.10 0.32 -4.80
CA THR A 102 -8.99 -0.51 -4.34
C THR A 102 -8.32 0.13 -3.14
N VAL A 103 -8.11 -0.66 -2.10
CA VAL A 103 -7.27 -0.29 -0.96
C VAL A 103 -6.03 -1.18 -0.96
N ILE A 104 -4.87 -0.53 -0.91
CA ILE A 104 -3.57 -1.16 -0.72
C ILE A 104 -3.12 -0.85 0.71
N VAL A 105 -2.73 -1.86 1.46
CA VAL A 105 -2.24 -1.72 2.83
C VAL A 105 -0.81 -2.26 2.87
N GLU A 106 0.15 -1.44 3.29
CA GLU A 106 1.47 -1.92 3.68
C GLU A 106 1.61 -1.77 5.20
N LEU A 107 1.38 -2.86 5.92
CA LEU A 107 1.50 -2.92 7.37
C LEU A 107 1.99 -4.31 7.78
N GLY A 108 2.71 -4.37 8.90
CA GLY A 108 3.11 -5.63 9.51
C GLY A 108 4.32 -5.48 10.42
N ALA A 109 5.28 -4.62 10.03
CA ALA A 109 6.57 -4.52 10.70
C ALA A 109 6.44 -4.15 12.19
N ASN A 110 5.51 -3.24 12.51
CA ASN A 110 5.31 -2.74 13.87
C ASN A 110 4.61 -3.73 14.81
N TYR A 111 4.05 -4.84 14.30
CA TYR A 111 3.48 -5.90 15.16
C TYR A 111 4.55 -6.75 15.86
N ALA A 112 5.82 -6.66 15.44
CA ALA A 112 6.93 -7.36 16.12
C ALA A 112 7.05 -6.93 17.61
N GLY A 113 6.72 -5.68 17.92
CA GLY A 113 6.75 -5.14 19.29
C GLY A 113 5.43 -5.24 20.06
N ASN A 114 4.38 -5.87 19.50
CA ASN A 114 3.07 -5.92 20.15
C ASN A 114 2.96 -7.07 21.17
N PRO A 115 2.08 -6.93 22.18
CA PRO A 115 2.07 -7.80 23.36
C PRO A 115 1.46 -9.19 23.13
N SER A 116 0.73 -9.43 22.03
CA SER A 116 0.06 -10.70 21.76
C SER A 116 -0.21 -10.91 20.26
N ASP A 117 -0.12 -12.17 19.83
CA ASP A 117 -0.43 -12.63 18.47
C ASP A 117 -1.93 -12.51 18.17
N GLU A 118 -2.77 -12.81 19.15
CA GLU A 118 -4.23 -12.67 19.06
C GLU A 118 -4.61 -11.22 18.80
N PHE A 119 -3.96 -10.28 19.48
CA PHE A 119 -4.15 -8.86 19.22
C PHE A 119 -3.74 -8.51 17.79
N ALA A 120 -2.56 -8.94 17.33
CA ALA A 120 -2.08 -8.65 15.99
C ALA A 120 -3.04 -9.17 14.90
N ILE A 121 -3.49 -10.42 15.05
CA ILE A 121 -4.44 -11.05 14.12
C ILE A 121 -5.77 -10.29 14.10
N LYS A 122 -6.33 -10.00 15.27
CA LYS A 122 -7.60 -9.28 15.40
C LYS A 122 -7.51 -7.88 14.78
N ASP A 123 -6.47 -7.13 15.09
CA ASP A 123 -6.28 -5.75 14.65
C ASP A 123 -6.16 -5.65 13.11
N MET A 124 -5.32 -6.51 12.51
CA MET A 124 -5.20 -6.57 11.04
C MET A 124 -6.50 -7.05 10.37
N SER A 125 -7.15 -8.09 10.92
CA SER A 125 -8.40 -8.64 10.38
C SER A 125 -9.55 -7.64 10.41
N GLU A 126 -9.65 -6.82 11.46
CA GLU A 126 -10.67 -5.76 11.56
C GLU A 126 -10.47 -4.67 10.49
N LEU A 127 -9.24 -4.26 10.20
CA LEU A 127 -8.96 -3.31 9.12
C LEU A 127 -9.31 -3.91 7.74
N ALA A 128 -8.90 -5.15 7.49
CA ALA A 128 -9.28 -5.88 6.27
C ALA A 128 -10.80 -6.00 6.12
N GLY A 129 -11.52 -6.28 7.22
CA GLY A 129 -12.98 -6.32 7.26
C GLY A 129 -13.62 -4.99 6.87
N ARG A 130 -13.08 -3.85 7.33
CA ARG A 130 -13.55 -2.51 6.95
C ARG A 130 -13.38 -2.22 5.47
N ILE A 131 -12.27 -2.68 4.86
CA ILE A 131 -12.04 -2.55 3.42
C ILE A 131 -13.12 -3.31 2.63
N LYS A 132 -13.41 -4.55 3.03
CA LYS A 132 -14.44 -5.38 2.39
C LYS A 132 -15.84 -4.83 2.58
N ALA A 133 -16.16 -4.33 3.77
CA ALA A 133 -17.44 -3.70 4.05
C ALA A 133 -17.66 -2.42 3.22
N ALA A 134 -16.58 -1.73 2.84
CA ALA A 134 -16.64 -0.58 1.93
C ALA A 134 -16.80 -0.97 0.45
N GLY A 135 -16.81 -2.26 0.12
CA GLY A 135 -16.93 -2.75 -1.26
C GLY A 135 -15.65 -2.61 -2.10
N ALA A 136 -14.51 -2.32 -1.47
CA ALA A 136 -13.23 -2.17 -2.17
C ALA A 136 -12.50 -3.52 -2.32
N ALA A 137 -11.73 -3.66 -3.40
CA ALA A 137 -10.70 -4.69 -3.49
C ALA A 137 -9.63 -4.43 -2.42
N CYS A 138 -9.16 -5.51 -1.77
CA CYS A 138 -8.17 -5.43 -0.71
C CYS A 138 -6.87 -6.10 -1.14
N PHE A 139 -5.76 -5.35 -1.08
CA PHE A 139 -4.41 -5.87 -1.28
C PHE A 139 -3.57 -5.54 -0.06
N TRP A 140 -2.91 -6.56 0.50
CA TRP A 140 -2.06 -6.43 1.67
C TRP A 140 -0.62 -6.77 1.32
N VAL A 141 0.28 -5.80 1.49
CA VAL A 141 1.72 -5.93 1.32
C VAL A 141 2.33 -6.18 2.69
N THR A 142 3.01 -7.31 2.85
CA THR A 142 3.61 -7.70 4.14
C THR A 142 4.87 -6.90 4.43
N LYS A 143 5.37 -6.99 5.68
CA LYS A 143 6.68 -6.40 6.04
C LYS A 143 7.79 -6.93 5.11
N PRO A 144 8.76 -6.09 4.73
CA PRO A 144 9.92 -6.54 3.98
C PRO A 144 10.91 -7.30 4.87
N ASP A 145 11.96 -7.83 4.25
CA ASP A 145 13.16 -8.29 4.94
C ASP A 145 13.81 -7.13 5.71
N SER A 146 14.52 -7.46 6.78
CA SER A 146 15.19 -6.51 7.67
C SER A 146 16.35 -7.20 8.36
N ARG A 147 17.42 -6.45 8.65
CA ARG A 147 18.56 -6.95 9.44
C ARG A 147 18.25 -6.96 10.93
N LYS A 148 17.57 -5.93 11.43
CA LYS A 148 17.06 -5.88 12.81
C LYS A 148 15.71 -6.58 12.87
N ASN A 149 15.47 -7.33 13.95
CA ASN A 149 14.24 -8.10 14.15
C ASN A 149 13.97 -9.08 12.98
N HIS A 150 15.05 -9.61 12.39
CA HIS A 150 14.99 -10.59 11.31
C HIS A 150 14.24 -11.85 11.75
N ASP A 151 14.53 -12.32 12.98
CA ASP A 151 13.92 -13.52 13.55
C ASP A 151 12.41 -13.40 13.77
N ASP A 152 11.86 -12.18 13.86
CA ASP A 152 10.42 -11.96 13.95
C ASP A 152 9.71 -12.05 12.59
N ILE A 153 10.44 -12.01 11.46
CA ILE A 153 9.84 -11.99 10.12
C ILE A 153 8.91 -13.20 9.90
N PRO A 154 9.32 -14.47 10.15
CA PRO A 154 8.46 -15.62 9.89
C PRO A 154 7.17 -15.59 10.71
N ARG A 155 7.27 -15.24 12.00
CA ARG A 155 6.09 -15.10 12.88
C ARG A 155 5.14 -14.02 12.35
N ILE A 156 5.65 -12.82 12.06
CA ILE A 156 4.81 -11.72 11.61
C ILE A 156 4.14 -12.03 10.27
N LEU A 157 4.86 -12.69 9.36
CA LEU A 157 4.30 -13.13 8.09
C LEU A 157 3.14 -14.12 8.30
N GLU A 158 3.33 -15.12 9.18
CA GLU A 158 2.27 -16.07 9.54
C GLU A 158 1.03 -15.37 10.12
N LEU A 159 1.23 -14.42 11.06
CA LEU A 159 0.13 -13.65 11.65
C LEU A 159 -0.61 -12.82 10.60
N THR A 160 0.10 -12.18 9.67
CA THR A 160 -0.52 -11.44 8.57
C THR A 160 -1.38 -12.36 7.71
N TYR A 161 -0.86 -13.53 7.29
CA TYR A 161 -1.64 -14.49 6.50
C TYR A 161 -2.90 -14.97 7.25
N LYS A 162 -2.77 -15.34 8.53
CA LYS A 162 -3.92 -15.75 9.36
C LYS A 162 -4.98 -14.65 9.46
N ALA A 163 -4.56 -13.39 9.50
CA ALA A 163 -5.47 -12.27 9.73
C ALA A 163 -6.25 -11.85 8.48
N VAL A 164 -5.60 -11.84 7.31
CA VAL A 164 -6.14 -11.12 6.15
C VAL A 164 -6.32 -11.95 4.89
N ALA A 165 -5.76 -13.16 4.79
CA ALA A 165 -5.75 -13.91 3.52
C ALA A 165 -7.14 -14.37 3.04
N ASP A 166 -8.14 -14.42 3.93
CA ASP A 166 -9.54 -14.69 3.58
C ASP A 166 -10.28 -13.46 3.03
N LYS A 167 -9.70 -12.26 3.17
CA LYS A 167 -10.31 -10.97 2.80
C LYS A 167 -9.51 -10.22 1.74
N CYS A 168 -8.20 -10.36 1.73
CA CYS A 168 -7.26 -9.59 0.93
C CYS A 168 -6.35 -10.52 0.13
N GLU A 169 -5.98 -10.09 -1.08
CA GLU A 169 -4.85 -10.69 -1.77
C GLU A 169 -3.56 -10.24 -1.06
N VAL A 170 -2.67 -11.17 -0.76
CA VAL A 170 -1.46 -10.91 0.05
C VAL A 170 -0.20 -10.99 -0.82
N PHE A 171 0.61 -9.94 -0.78
CA PHE A 171 1.94 -9.91 -1.36
C PHE A 171 2.99 -10.09 -0.28
N ASP A 172 3.77 -11.15 -0.42
CA ASP A 172 4.88 -11.45 0.49
C ASP A 172 6.14 -10.70 0.06
N SER A 173 6.40 -9.58 0.73
CA SER A 173 7.54 -8.70 0.46
C SER A 173 8.89 -9.40 0.68
N THR A 174 8.97 -10.39 1.58
CA THR A 174 10.21 -11.10 1.89
C THR A 174 10.79 -11.86 0.69
N LYS A 175 9.94 -12.19 -0.30
CA LYS A 175 10.35 -12.90 -1.52
C LYS A 175 11.09 -12.01 -2.51
N VAL A 176 10.98 -10.68 -2.38
CA VAL A 176 11.54 -9.71 -3.33
C VAL A 176 12.47 -8.69 -2.67
N THR A 177 12.57 -8.71 -1.34
CA THR A 177 13.44 -7.83 -0.58
C THR A 177 14.54 -8.61 0.10
N LYS A 178 15.76 -8.08 0.06
CA LYS A 178 16.84 -8.45 0.97
C LYS A 178 17.44 -7.16 1.53
N TYR A 179 17.49 -7.01 2.85
CA TYR A 179 18.06 -5.82 3.47
C TYR A 179 19.58 -5.81 3.27
N PRO A 180 20.21 -4.64 3.01
CA PRO A 180 21.66 -4.56 2.89
C PRO A 180 22.41 -5.05 4.14
N GLU A 181 23.46 -5.86 3.94
CA GLU A 181 24.27 -6.41 5.04
C GLU A 181 24.88 -5.29 5.92
N THR A 182 25.32 -4.18 5.29
CA THR A 182 25.94 -3.03 5.96
C THR A 182 25.22 -1.72 5.67
N GLY A 183 25.40 -0.74 6.56
CA GLY A 183 24.76 0.58 6.43
C GLY A 183 23.29 0.57 6.86
N GLY A 184 22.65 1.75 6.74
CA GLY A 184 21.27 1.95 7.19
C GLY A 184 21.07 1.69 8.68
N ASP A 185 19.82 1.72 9.13
CA ASP A 185 19.45 1.43 10.51
C ASP A 185 19.12 -0.05 10.77
N GLY A 186 19.07 -0.86 9.71
CA GLY A 186 18.72 -2.28 9.76
C GLY A 186 17.23 -2.58 9.55
N ILE A 187 16.39 -1.56 9.32
CA ILE A 187 14.94 -1.68 9.16
C ILE A 187 14.48 -0.93 7.90
N HIS A 188 14.80 0.37 7.81
CA HIS A 188 14.32 1.25 6.75
C HIS A 188 15.28 1.27 5.57
N TYR A 189 14.74 1.16 4.35
CA TYR A 189 15.48 1.12 3.10
C TYR A 189 15.84 2.53 2.57
N TRP A 190 16.18 3.47 3.44
CA TRP A 190 16.42 4.87 3.08
C TRP A 190 17.90 5.18 2.82
N SER A 191 18.78 4.20 3.06
CA SER A 191 20.21 4.33 2.77
C SER A 191 20.46 4.32 1.25
N PRO A 192 21.66 4.76 0.80
CA PRO A 192 22.05 4.65 -0.60
C PRO A 192 21.95 3.22 -1.15
N GLN A 193 22.24 2.21 -0.32
CA GLN A 193 22.14 0.79 -0.68
C GLN A 193 20.69 0.28 -0.61
N GLY A 194 19.89 0.78 0.33
CA GLY A 194 18.50 0.35 0.52
C GLY A 194 17.54 0.94 -0.51
N THR A 195 17.77 2.18 -0.95
CA THR A 195 16.82 2.91 -1.82
C THR A 195 16.57 2.19 -3.16
N PRO A 196 17.58 1.67 -3.87
CA PRO A 196 17.34 0.87 -5.08
C PRO A 196 16.47 -0.38 -4.82
N ILE A 197 16.65 -1.03 -3.66
CA ILE A 197 15.89 -2.23 -3.28
C ILE A 197 14.45 -1.85 -2.95
N ALA A 198 14.21 -0.75 -2.25
CA ALA A 198 12.87 -0.22 -2.00
C ALA A 198 12.13 0.13 -3.29
N ASN A 199 12.83 0.72 -4.28
CA ASN A 199 12.24 1.02 -5.58
C ASN A 199 11.91 -0.25 -6.38
N ALA A 200 12.78 -1.26 -6.35
CA ALA A 200 12.51 -2.55 -6.98
C ALA A 200 11.33 -3.28 -6.30
N TRP A 201 11.27 -3.23 -4.96
CA TRP A 201 10.14 -3.76 -4.19
C TRP A 201 8.83 -3.07 -4.59
N ALA A 202 8.81 -1.74 -4.67
CA ALA A 202 7.65 -0.98 -5.14
C ALA A 202 7.22 -1.40 -6.56
N GLN A 203 8.19 -1.62 -7.45
CA GLN A 203 7.91 -2.11 -8.81
C GLN A 203 7.27 -3.52 -8.77
N HIS A 204 7.81 -4.46 -8.00
CA HIS A 204 7.22 -5.79 -7.86
C HIS A 204 5.81 -5.77 -7.29
N VAL A 205 5.55 -4.91 -6.29
CA VAL A 205 4.20 -4.70 -5.76
C VAL A 205 3.28 -4.17 -6.84
N TYR A 206 3.69 -3.13 -7.58
CA TYR A 206 2.89 -2.58 -8.67
C TYR A 206 2.61 -3.62 -9.76
N ASP A 207 3.60 -4.39 -10.20
CA ASP A 207 3.46 -5.40 -11.25
C ASP A 207 2.49 -6.52 -10.83
N TRP A 208 2.49 -6.88 -9.55
CA TRP A 208 1.51 -7.82 -8.97
C TRP A 208 0.09 -7.24 -8.94
N LEU A 209 -0.06 -5.95 -8.60
CA LEU A 209 -1.36 -5.27 -8.55
C LEU A 209 -1.95 -4.98 -9.94
N ALA A 210 -1.10 -4.63 -10.91
CA ALA A 210 -1.51 -4.05 -12.18
C ALA A 210 -2.55 -4.88 -12.97
N PRO A 211 -2.47 -6.23 -13.03
CA PRO A 211 -3.50 -7.03 -13.68
C PRO A 211 -4.89 -6.87 -13.05
N ALA A 212 -4.97 -6.72 -11.73
CA ALA A 212 -6.22 -6.52 -11.02
C ALA A 212 -6.75 -5.09 -11.17
N LEU A 213 -5.86 -4.09 -11.14
CA LEU A 213 -6.20 -2.68 -11.30
C LEU A 213 -6.76 -2.31 -12.69
N LYS A 214 -6.48 -3.12 -13.71
CA LYS A 214 -7.01 -2.95 -15.07
C LYS A 214 -8.43 -3.49 -15.25
N LYS A 215 -8.91 -4.36 -14.34
CA LYS A 215 -10.26 -4.91 -14.42
C LYS A 215 -11.25 -3.80 -14.04
N LYS A 216 -12.23 -3.53 -14.92
CA LYS A 216 -13.36 -2.65 -14.55
C LYS A 216 -14.05 -3.25 -13.32
N PRO A 217 -14.41 -2.45 -12.30
CA PRO A 217 -15.25 -2.93 -11.22
C PRO A 217 -16.53 -3.51 -11.81
N ALA A 218 -16.90 -4.72 -11.39
CA ALA A 218 -18.26 -5.21 -11.62
C ALA A 218 -19.20 -4.22 -10.92
N ARG A 219 -20.09 -3.61 -11.71
CA ARG A 219 -21.14 -2.73 -11.18
C ARG A 219 -22.25 -3.55 -10.56
#